data_AF-A0A1H7LU91-F1
#
_entry.id   AF-A0A1H7LU91-F1
#
_cell.length_a   1.000
_cell.length_b   1.000
_cell.length_c   1.000
_cell.angle_alpha   90.00
_cell.angle_beta   90.00
_cell.angle_gamma   90.00
#
_symmetry.space_group_name_H-M   'P 1'
#
loop_
_entity.id
_entity.type
_entity.pdbx_description
1 polymer ?
#
loop_
_entity_poly.entity_id
_entity_poly.type
_entity_poly.pdbx_seq_one_letter_code
_entity_poly.pdbx_strand_id
1 'polypeptide(L)'
;MIISSSRPLGPMQTLRQGLAALLLVFAGAAYGQTSSDYAVVDGVTIYYAVLPAEMLRGFPPGSDEVQMHGGVPGGKHIHHVQIALFDAGTSVRITDARVTATVAEVGLSSEELSLKPFLVGDALTYGGYFEFQKRELYKIDVRAALPDGGRVIEKTFNYRHQ
;
A
#
# COMPACT_ATOMS: atom_id res chain seq x y z
N MET A 1 2.23 -4.30 -74.75
CA MET A 1 1.44 -3.17 -75.32
C MET A 1 0.89 -2.43 -74.11
N ILE A 2 1.24 -1.19 -73.75
CA ILE A 2 1.13 0.08 -74.51
C ILE A 2 2.05 1.15 -73.85
N ILE A 3 2.92 1.75 -74.67
CA ILE A 3 3.22 3.18 -74.89
C ILE A 3 3.59 4.13 -73.71
N SER A 4 4.83 4.61 -73.80
CA SER A 4 5.39 5.94 -73.46
C SER A 4 4.43 7.13 -73.30
N SER A 5 4.64 8.02 -72.31
CA SER A 5 4.78 9.47 -72.60
C SER A 5 5.32 10.31 -71.43
N SER A 6 6.41 10.99 -71.76
CA SER A 6 7.03 12.23 -71.26
C SER A 6 6.27 13.27 -70.40
N ARG A 7 7.01 13.77 -69.38
CA ARG A 7 7.34 15.19 -68.99
C ARG A 7 6.18 16.11 -68.52
N PRO A 8 6.38 17.19 -67.72
CA PRO A 8 7.61 17.98 -67.50
C PRO A 8 7.93 18.43 -66.04
N LEU A 9 9.13 19.00 -65.87
CA LEU A 9 9.54 19.82 -64.73
C LEU A 9 8.85 21.19 -64.79
N GLY A 10 8.26 21.62 -63.67
CA GLY A 10 7.73 22.96 -63.45
C GLY A 10 8.13 23.49 -62.06
N PRO A 11 8.29 24.80 -61.89
CA PRO A 11 9.31 25.37 -61.04
C PRO A 11 8.82 25.75 -59.64
N MET A 12 9.82 25.82 -58.75
CA MET A 12 9.95 26.69 -57.59
C MET A 12 8.78 27.65 -57.34
N GLN A 13 8.14 27.49 -56.17
CA GLN A 13 7.76 28.67 -55.41
C GLN A 13 7.76 28.36 -53.91
N THR A 14 8.88 28.76 -53.32
CA THR A 14 9.04 29.07 -51.90
C THR A 14 7.89 29.96 -51.41
N LEU A 15 7.21 29.58 -50.32
CA LEU A 15 6.71 30.60 -49.40
C LEU A 15 6.64 30.10 -47.95
N ARG A 16 7.59 30.64 -47.19
CA ARG A 16 7.61 30.94 -45.75
C ARG A 16 6.33 30.66 -44.93
N GLN A 17 6.59 29.86 -43.89
CA GLN A 17 6.17 30.01 -42.48
C GLN A 17 4.69 29.78 -42.10
N GLY A 18 4.48 28.71 -41.34
CA GLY A 18 3.36 28.54 -40.41
C GLY A 18 3.86 27.87 -39.13
N LEU A 19 3.66 28.56 -38.00
CA LEU A 19 3.96 28.16 -36.63
C LEU A 19 3.42 26.78 -36.24
N ALA A 20 4.19 26.07 -35.41
CA ALA A 20 3.80 25.51 -34.10
C ALA A 20 4.53 24.18 -33.86
N ALA A 21 5.71 24.26 -33.22
CA ALA A 21 6.30 23.09 -32.59
C ALA A 21 5.44 22.75 -31.35
N LEU A 22 4.56 21.78 -31.51
CA LEU A 22 3.76 21.22 -30.41
C LEU A 22 4.68 20.37 -29.53
N LEU A 23 5.34 21.01 -28.55
CA LEU A 23 6.00 20.33 -27.43
C LEU A 23 4.92 19.76 -26.50
N LEU A 24 4.41 18.57 -26.83
CA LEU A 24 3.69 17.73 -25.87
C LEU A 24 4.70 17.18 -24.87
N VAL A 25 5.02 17.99 -23.86
CA VAL A 25 5.59 17.47 -22.60
C VAL A 25 4.47 16.69 -21.93
N PHE A 26 4.39 15.39 -22.18
CA PHE A 26 3.69 14.50 -21.27
C PHE A 26 4.49 14.43 -19.98
N ALA A 27 4.18 15.34 -19.05
CA ALA A 27 4.45 15.12 -17.63
C ALA A 27 3.46 14.04 -17.15
N GLY A 28 3.71 12.80 -17.58
CA GLY A 28 2.94 11.63 -17.16
C GLY A 28 3.33 11.24 -15.75
N ALA A 29 2.44 11.55 -14.81
CA ALA A 29 2.31 11.05 -13.45
C ALA A 29 3.61 10.62 -12.73
N ALA A 30 4.00 11.39 -11.71
CA ALA A 30 4.75 10.79 -10.61
C ALA A 30 3.91 9.60 -10.11
N TYR A 31 4.40 8.38 -10.31
CA TYR A 31 3.92 7.23 -9.56
C TYR A 31 4.07 7.62 -8.10
N GLY A 32 2.96 7.88 -7.41
CA GLY A 32 2.99 7.98 -5.96
C GLY A 32 3.69 6.74 -5.48
N GLN A 33 4.76 6.89 -4.69
CA GLN A 33 5.51 5.75 -4.18
C GLN A 33 4.51 4.80 -3.53
N THR A 34 4.25 3.66 -4.17
CA THR A 34 3.68 2.52 -3.47
C THR A 34 4.73 2.19 -2.42
N SER A 35 4.48 2.57 -1.18
CA SER A 35 5.29 2.08 -0.08
C SER A 35 5.24 0.56 -0.17
N SER A 36 6.41 -0.08 -0.20
CA SER A 36 6.51 -1.53 -0.17
C SER A 36 5.60 -2.08 0.93
N ASP A 37 4.84 -3.14 0.62
CA ASP A 37 4.00 -3.88 1.57
C ASP A 37 4.84 -4.65 2.61
N TYR A 38 6.16 -4.42 2.60
CA TYR A 38 7.08 -4.91 3.62
C TYR A 38 8.32 -4.02 3.79
N ALA A 39 9.02 -4.19 4.90
CA ALA A 39 10.34 -3.62 5.16
C ALA A 39 11.21 -4.59 5.95
N VAL A 40 12.53 -4.45 5.89
CA VAL A 40 13.46 -5.14 6.78
C VAL A 40 14.09 -4.10 7.70
N VAL A 41 13.96 -4.30 9.02
CA VAL A 41 14.51 -3.41 10.06
C VAL A 41 15.24 -4.28 11.07
N ASP A 42 16.53 -4.01 11.27
CA ASP A 42 17.38 -4.71 12.24
C ASP A 42 17.26 -6.24 12.23
N GLY A 43 17.24 -6.82 11.02
CA GLY A 43 17.13 -8.28 10.84
C GLY A 43 15.72 -8.84 11.04
N VAL A 44 14.68 -8.01 11.09
CA VAL A 44 13.28 -8.44 11.09
C VAL A 44 12.59 -7.97 9.82
N THR A 45 11.99 -8.90 9.08
CA THR A 45 11.08 -8.59 7.98
C THR A 45 9.69 -8.31 8.55
N ILE A 46 9.18 -7.12 8.28
CA ILE A 46 7.85 -6.64 8.65
C ILE A 46 7.00 -6.63 7.38
N TYR A 47 6.00 -7.49 7.28
CA TYR A 47 4.95 -7.40 6.26
C TYR A 47 3.78 -6.58 6.80
N TYR A 48 3.24 -5.73 5.95
CA TYR A 48 2.22 -4.75 6.27
C TYR A 48 1.08 -4.81 5.24
N ALA A 49 -0.16 -4.86 5.71
CA ALA A 49 -1.34 -4.79 4.86
C ALA A 49 -2.48 -4.01 5.55
N VAL A 50 -3.33 -3.39 4.74
CA VAL A 50 -4.58 -2.77 5.19
C VAL A 50 -5.71 -3.31 4.32
N LEU A 51 -6.66 -4.01 4.95
CA LEU A 51 -7.76 -4.67 4.25
C LEU A 51 -9.10 -4.07 4.65
N PRO A 52 -10.03 -3.78 3.72
CA PRO A 52 -11.39 -3.35 4.07
C PRO A 52 -12.10 -4.41 4.92
N ALA A 53 -12.77 -3.99 5.98
CA ALA A 53 -13.53 -4.90 6.84
C ALA A 53 -14.65 -5.64 6.07
N GLU A 54 -15.18 -5.01 5.01
CA GLU A 54 -16.14 -5.62 4.07
C GLU A 54 -15.62 -6.94 3.48
N MET A 55 -14.33 -6.98 3.12
CA MET A 55 -13.70 -8.17 2.56
C MET A 55 -13.70 -9.32 3.56
N LEU A 56 -13.44 -9.01 4.83
CA LEU A 56 -13.30 -9.99 5.91
C LEU A 56 -14.64 -10.58 6.32
N ARG A 57 -15.74 -9.83 6.16
CA ARG A 57 -17.11 -10.36 6.31
C ARG A 57 -17.50 -11.39 5.25
N GLY A 58 -16.75 -11.48 4.15
CA GLY A 58 -16.96 -12.46 3.08
C GLY A 58 -16.44 -13.86 3.41
N PHE A 59 -15.70 -14.05 4.51
CA PHE A 59 -15.19 -15.35 4.91
C PHE A 59 -16.30 -16.28 5.45
N PRO A 60 -16.10 -17.61 5.41
CA PRO A 60 -17.08 -18.57 5.92
C PRO A 60 -17.50 -18.28 7.37
N PRO A 61 -18.79 -18.39 7.73
CA PRO A 61 -19.23 -18.25 9.10
C PRO A 61 -18.49 -19.20 10.03
N GLY A 62 -17.95 -18.66 11.12
CA GLY A 62 -17.19 -19.44 12.10
C GLY A 62 -15.70 -19.56 11.81
N SER A 63 -15.17 -19.00 10.72
CA SER A 63 -13.72 -18.94 10.50
C SER A 63 -13.03 -17.96 11.47
N ASP A 64 -11.72 -18.13 11.67
CA ASP A 64 -10.92 -17.26 12.52
C ASP A 64 -10.96 -15.81 12.05
N GLU A 65 -10.99 -15.58 10.74
CA GLU A 65 -11.06 -14.24 10.14
C GLU A 65 -12.38 -13.52 10.47
N VAL A 66 -13.51 -14.24 10.56
CA VAL A 66 -14.80 -13.64 10.92
C VAL A 66 -14.89 -13.39 12.42
N GLN A 67 -14.30 -14.26 13.24
CA GLN A 67 -14.37 -14.18 14.71
C GLN A 67 -13.30 -13.27 15.33
N MET A 68 -12.28 -12.87 14.56
CA MET A 68 -11.15 -12.14 15.09
C MET A 68 -11.58 -10.87 15.85
N HIS A 69 -10.95 -10.67 17.00
CA HIS A 69 -11.19 -9.54 17.90
C HIS A 69 -12.65 -9.39 18.41
N GLY A 70 -13.43 -10.47 18.39
CA GLY A 70 -14.84 -10.46 18.79
C GLY A 70 -15.81 -10.23 17.64
N GLY A 71 -15.31 -10.22 16.39
CA GLY A 71 -16.11 -10.07 15.19
C GLY A 71 -15.63 -8.94 14.30
N VAL A 72 -15.95 -9.03 13.01
CA VAL A 72 -15.71 -7.93 12.05
C VAL A 72 -16.70 -6.78 12.29
N PRO A 73 -16.25 -5.56 12.63
CA PRO A 73 -17.14 -4.42 12.86
C PRO A 73 -17.99 -4.11 11.62
N GLY A 74 -19.22 -3.65 11.86
CA GLY A 74 -20.05 -3.03 10.82
C GLY A 74 -19.72 -1.55 10.67
N GLY A 75 -19.93 -0.98 9.49
CA GLY A 75 -19.66 0.44 9.21
C GLY A 75 -19.13 0.64 7.80
N LYS A 76 -18.66 1.86 7.52
CA LYS A 76 -17.93 2.20 6.29
C LYS A 76 -16.52 2.65 6.68
N HIS A 77 -15.58 2.49 5.75
CA HIS A 77 -14.19 2.93 5.93
C HIS A 77 -13.43 2.26 7.09
N ILE A 78 -13.99 1.21 7.68
CA ILE A 78 -13.30 0.38 8.66
C ILE A 78 -12.39 -0.57 7.92
N HIS A 79 -11.11 -0.56 8.28
CA HIS A 79 -10.11 -1.45 7.73
C HIS A 79 -9.39 -2.18 8.85
N HIS A 80 -8.85 -3.34 8.52
CA HIS A 80 -7.99 -4.11 9.40
C HIS A 80 -6.53 -3.87 9.02
N VAL A 81 -5.78 -3.27 9.94
CA VAL A 81 -4.32 -3.09 9.81
C VAL A 81 -3.66 -4.37 10.26
N GLN A 82 -2.81 -4.95 9.42
CA GLN A 82 -2.16 -6.24 9.66
C GLN A 82 -0.64 -6.12 9.60
N ILE A 83 0.02 -6.77 10.55
CA ILE A 83 1.48 -6.85 10.67
C ILE A 83 1.89 -8.30 10.89
N ALA A 84 2.75 -8.82 10.01
CA ALA A 84 3.42 -10.10 10.21
C ALA A 84 4.93 -9.89 10.33
N LEU A 85 5.53 -10.52 11.34
CA LEU A 85 6.94 -10.36 11.68
C LEU A 85 7.68 -11.67 11.45
N PHE A 86 8.86 -11.57 10.84
CA PHE A 86 9.73 -12.71 10.58
C PHE A 86 11.18 -12.35 10.87
N ASP A 87 11.94 -13.28 11.43
CA ASP A 87 13.39 -13.18 11.44
C ASP A 87 13.89 -13.20 9.99
N ALA A 88 14.66 -12.19 9.59
CA ALA A 88 15.06 -12.00 8.20
C ALA A 88 16.14 -13.00 7.74
N GLY A 89 16.90 -13.59 8.68
CA GLY A 89 17.94 -14.58 8.36
C GLY A 89 17.38 -15.98 8.16
N THR A 90 16.38 -16.36 8.95
CA THR A 90 15.81 -17.71 9.00
C THR A 90 14.43 -17.81 8.36
N SER A 91 13.76 -16.67 8.11
CA SER A 91 12.35 -16.60 7.71
C SER A 91 11.38 -17.23 8.71
N VAL A 92 11.81 -17.46 9.96
CA VAL A 92 10.94 -17.95 11.03
C VAL A 92 10.03 -16.81 11.49
N ARG A 93 8.74 -17.11 11.65
CA ARG A 93 7.73 -16.15 12.11
C ARG A 93 7.94 -15.82 13.59
N ILE A 94 7.86 -14.53 13.93
CA ILE A 94 7.96 -14.03 15.31
C ILE A 94 6.54 -13.87 15.86
N THR A 95 6.17 -14.74 16.79
CA THR A 95 4.77 -14.92 17.23
C THR A 95 4.46 -14.43 18.65
N ASP A 96 5.46 -13.89 19.32
CA ASP A 96 5.44 -13.48 20.73
C ASP A 96 5.90 -12.02 20.92
N ALA A 97 5.71 -11.18 19.90
CA ALA A 97 5.97 -9.75 19.96
C ALA A 97 4.76 -8.97 20.53
N ARG A 98 5.03 -7.82 21.15
CA ARG A 98 4.00 -6.81 21.41
C ARG A 98 4.04 -5.78 20.29
N VAL A 99 2.95 -5.66 19.54
CA VAL A 99 2.89 -4.77 18.38
C VAL A 99 1.85 -3.67 18.60
N THR A 100 2.25 -2.43 18.33
CA THR A 100 1.33 -1.28 18.24
C THR A 100 1.46 -0.61 16.88
N ALA A 101 0.40 0.09 16.47
CA ALA A 101 0.41 0.94 15.30
C ALA A 101 -0.18 2.30 15.66
N THR A 102 0.57 3.37 15.42
CA THR A 102 0.05 4.74 15.55
C THR A 102 -0.36 5.23 14.17
N VAL A 103 -1.64 5.51 14.00
CA VAL A 103 -2.22 5.99 12.75
C VAL A 103 -2.38 7.50 12.83
N ALA A 104 -1.67 8.22 11.97
CA ALA A 104 -1.71 9.67 11.90
C ALA A 104 -2.24 10.12 10.53
N GLU A 105 -3.32 10.90 10.54
CA GLU A 105 -3.70 11.71 9.39
C GLU A 105 -2.70 12.88 9.28
N VAL A 106 -2.20 13.15 8.07
CA VAL A 106 -1.20 14.21 7.87
C VAL A 106 -1.80 15.56 8.28
N GLY A 107 -1.25 16.16 9.34
CA GLY A 107 -1.67 17.47 9.84
C GLY A 107 -2.72 17.45 10.95
N LEU A 108 -3.12 16.28 11.48
CA LEU A 108 -4.07 16.14 12.59
C LEU A 108 -3.56 15.22 13.72
N SER A 109 -4.44 14.90 14.67
CA SER A 109 -4.20 13.99 15.79
C SER A 109 -3.95 12.55 15.33
N SER A 110 -3.10 11.84 16.04
CA SER A 110 -2.85 10.41 15.86
C SER A 110 -3.64 9.55 16.85
N GLU A 111 -3.92 8.32 16.47
CA GLU A 111 -4.53 7.29 17.33
C GLU A 111 -3.61 6.07 17.42
N GLU A 112 -3.43 5.52 18.62
CA GLU A 112 -2.63 4.31 18.84
C GLU A 112 -3.53 3.08 18.93
N LEU A 113 -3.19 2.05 18.15
CA LEU A 113 -3.81 0.73 18.13
C LEU A 113 -2.87 -0.28 18.80
N SER A 114 -3.37 -0.99 19.82
CA SER A 114 -2.75 -2.24 20.26
C SER A 114 -3.15 -3.37 19.32
N LEU A 115 -2.19 -3.88 18.52
CA LEU A 115 -2.47 -4.92 17.54
C LEU A 115 -2.47 -6.29 18.23
N LYS A 116 -3.63 -6.96 18.20
CA LYS A 116 -3.83 -8.25 18.86
C LYS A 116 -3.44 -9.38 17.91
N PRO A 117 -2.89 -10.49 18.42
CA PRO A 117 -2.64 -11.67 17.60
C PRO A 117 -3.98 -12.24 17.09
N PHE A 118 -3.96 -12.72 15.85
CA PHE A 118 -5.03 -13.48 15.21
C PHE A 118 -4.40 -14.40 14.15
N LEU A 119 -5.17 -15.35 13.61
CA LEU A 119 -4.70 -16.26 12.58
C LEU A 119 -5.21 -15.84 11.20
N VAL A 120 -4.34 -15.94 10.19
CA VAL A 120 -4.70 -15.95 8.77
C VAL A 120 -4.37 -17.34 8.25
N GLY A 121 -5.38 -18.17 7.99
CA GLY A 121 -5.17 -19.62 7.96
C GLY A 121 -4.59 -20.10 9.30
N ASP A 122 -3.47 -20.81 9.29
CA ASP A 122 -2.78 -21.26 10.52
C ASP A 122 -1.61 -20.34 10.94
N ALA A 123 -1.48 -19.16 10.33
CA ALA A 123 -0.33 -18.29 10.52
C ALA A 123 -0.65 -17.07 11.40
N LEU A 124 0.04 -16.96 12.55
CA LEU A 124 -0.16 -15.85 13.49
C LEU A 124 0.28 -14.51 12.91
N THR A 125 -0.63 -13.56 12.89
CA THR A 125 -0.44 -12.17 12.46
C THR A 125 -0.96 -11.26 13.56
N TYR A 126 -0.52 -10.00 13.61
CA TYR A 126 -1.04 -9.00 14.54
C TYR A 126 -1.96 -8.05 13.79
N GLY A 127 -3.08 -7.68 14.37
CA GLY A 127 -3.94 -6.70 13.73
C GLY A 127 -4.93 -6.00 14.64
N GLY A 128 -5.60 -5.01 14.06
CA GLY A 128 -6.58 -4.18 14.71
C GLY A 128 -7.42 -3.43 13.69
N TYR A 129 -8.67 -3.12 14.06
CA TYR A 129 -9.56 -2.33 13.23
C TYR A 129 -9.33 -0.83 13.45
N PHE A 130 -9.37 -0.07 12.37
CA PHE A 130 -9.30 1.39 12.37
C PHE A 130 -10.27 1.96 11.34
N GLU A 131 -10.91 3.08 11.67
CA GLU A 131 -11.83 3.77 10.77
C GLU A 131 -11.14 4.94 10.06
N PHE A 132 -10.80 4.75 8.79
CA PHE A 132 -10.15 5.77 7.96
C PHE A 132 -11.19 6.77 7.43
N GLN A 133 -11.51 7.79 8.22
CA GLN A 133 -12.61 8.72 7.93
C GLN A 133 -12.44 9.52 6.62
N LYS A 134 -11.21 9.87 6.24
CA LYS A 134 -10.93 10.75 5.09
C LYS A 134 -10.17 10.03 3.99
N ARG A 135 -10.47 10.38 2.75
CA ARG A 135 -9.77 9.90 1.55
C ARG A 135 -8.42 10.60 1.39
N GLU A 136 -7.47 10.23 2.23
CA GLU A 136 -6.18 10.90 2.32
C GLU A 136 -5.02 9.90 2.51
N LEU A 137 -3.80 10.44 2.56
CA LEU A 137 -2.61 9.72 2.97
C LEU A 137 -2.52 9.68 4.51
N TYR A 138 -2.43 8.49 5.05
CA TYR A 138 -2.14 8.22 6.45
C TYR A 138 -0.71 7.72 6.61
N LYS A 139 -0.08 8.13 7.70
CA LYS A 139 1.15 7.51 8.19
C LYS A 139 0.79 6.49 9.25
N ILE A 140 1.35 5.30 9.15
CA ILE A 140 1.14 4.20 10.09
C ILE A 140 2.50 3.83 10.65
N ASP A 141 2.75 4.30 11.87
CA ASP A 141 3.98 4.05 12.61
C ASP A 141 3.84 2.75 13.39
N VAL A 142 4.47 1.70 12.89
CA VAL A 142 4.46 0.37 13.51
C VAL A 142 5.61 0.29 14.49
N ARG A 143 5.31 -0.14 15.72
CA ARG A 143 6.30 -0.43 16.76
C ARG A 143 6.12 -1.86 17.24
N ALA A 144 7.20 -2.64 17.21
CA ALA A 144 7.20 -4.01 17.71
C ALA A 144 8.27 -4.20 18.78
N ALA A 145 7.86 -4.57 19.99
CA ALA A 145 8.76 -5.03 21.05
C ALA A 145 8.93 -6.54 20.93
N LEU A 146 10.13 -6.97 20.57
CA LEU A 146 10.52 -8.36 20.34
C LEU A 146 10.76 -9.11 21.67
N PRO A 147 10.60 -10.44 21.69
CA PRO A 147 10.82 -11.25 22.89
C PRO A 147 12.26 -11.24 23.41
N ASP A 148 13.24 -11.06 22.51
CA ASP A 148 14.69 -11.14 22.78
C ASP A 148 15.22 -9.93 23.56
N GLY A 149 14.81 -9.81 24.83
CA GLY A 149 15.27 -8.73 25.72
C GLY A 149 14.57 -7.39 25.51
N GLY A 150 13.42 -7.38 24.83
CA GLY A 150 12.59 -6.18 24.69
C GLY A 150 13.10 -5.18 23.66
N ARG A 151 13.97 -5.61 22.73
CA ARG A 151 14.39 -4.80 21.58
C ARG A 151 13.16 -4.29 20.84
N VAL A 152 13.10 -2.99 20.61
CA VAL A 152 12.02 -2.35 19.88
C VAL A 152 12.49 -2.02 18.47
N ILE A 153 11.72 -2.42 17.48
CA ILE A 153 11.88 -1.99 16.09
C ILE A 153 10.71 -1.09 15.69
N GLU A 154 10.98 -0.11 14.84
CA GLU A 154 9.99 0.85 14.37
C GLU A 154 10.04 1.00 12.85
N LYS A 155 8.86 1.14 12.23
CA LYS A 155 8.74 1.42 10.81
C LYS A 155 7.47 2.19 10.48
N THR A 156 7.63 3.31 9.80
CA THR A 156 6.51 4.03 9.18
C THR A 156 6.18 3.45 7.81
N PHE A 157 4.91 3.13 7.61
CA PHE A 157 4.30 2.85 6.31
C PHE A 157 3.34 3.98 5.93
N ASN A 158 3.08 4.13 4.63
CA ASN A 158 2.08 5.05 4.13
C ASN A 158 0.86 4.26 3.63
N TYR A 159 -0.33 4.76 3.91
CA TYR A 159 -1.57 4.20 3.37
C TYR A 159 -2.40 5.30 2.73
N ARG A 160 -2.79 5.11 1.48
CA ARG A 160 -3.72 6.02 0.81
C ARG A 160 -5.12 5.42 0.84
N HIS A 161 -5.99 6.03 1.63
CA HIS A 161 -7.39 5.65 1.69
C HIS A 161 -8.17 6.23 0.49
N GLN A 162 -9.07 5.42 -0.10
CA GLN A 162 -9.81 5.74 -1.34
C GLN A 162 -11.32 5.54 -1.19
#